data_AF-A0A0E9MT82-F1
#
_entry.id   AF-A0A0E9MT82-F1
#
_cell.length_a   1.000
_cell.length_b   1.000
_cell.length_c   1.000
_cell.angle_alpha   90.00
_cell.angle_beta   90.00
_cell.angle_gamma   90.00
#
_symmetry.space_group_name_H-M   'P 1'
#
loop_
_entity.id
_entity.type
_entity.pdbx_description
1 polymer ?
#
loop_
_entity_poly.entity_id
_entity_poly.type
_entity_poly.pdbx_seq_one_letter_code
_entity_poly.pdbx_strand_id
1 'polypeptide(L)'
;MGRIELRDELLTRQASRLAERLGTSEEEAIAKALDALEESLNKAAASKRTAQSMTEWILERRKRFPLKPTGLVADKAFYDSLNDEDED
;
A
#
# COMPACT_ATOMS: atom_id res chain seq x y z
N MET A 1 14.64 31.72 -2.90
CA MET A 1 14.93 30.39 -3.48
C MET A 1 16.36 30.03 -3.13
N GLY A 2 16.58 29.00 -2.31
CA GLY A 2 17.93 28.51 -2.02
C GLY A 2 18.39 27.58 -3.12
N ARG A 3 19.53 27.86 -3.75
CA ARG A 3 20.22 26.94 -4.65
C ARG A 3 21.01 25.97 -3.78
N ILE A 4 20.69 24.67 -3.84
CA ILE A 4 21.48 23.67 -3.14
C ILE A 4 22.73 23.41 -4.00
N GLU A 5 23.88 23.95 -3.61
CA GLU A 5 25.16 23.52 -4.16
C GLU A 5 25.55 22.19 -3.49
N LEU A 6 25.09 21.09 -4.09
CA LEU A 6 25.43 19.73 -3.64
C LEU A 6 26.91 19.45 -3.99
N ARG A 7 27.83 19.86 -3.11
CA ARG A 7 29.26 19.54 -3.20
C ARG A 7 29.58 18.22 -2.50
N ASP A 8 28.77 17.21 -2.74
CA ASP A 8 28.93 15.89 -2.13
C ASP A 8 29.31 14.87 -3.21
N GLU A 9 30.55 14.40 -3.17
CA GLU A 9 31.09 13.42 -4.11
C GLU A 9 30.28 12.11 -4.13
N LEU A 10 29.66 11.75 -3.00
CA LEU A 10 28.80 10.57 -2.94
C LEU A 10 27.52 10.78 -3.74
N LEU A 11 26.96 11.98 -3.70
CA LEU A 11 25.71 12.31 -4.39
C LEU A 11 25.94 12.39 -5.90
N THR A 12 27.05 13.01 -6.33
CA THR A 12 27.46 12.99 -7.74
C THR A 12 27.64 11.56 -8.23
N ARG A 13 28.38 10.71 -7.49
CA ARG A 13 28.59 9.31 -7.87
C ARG A 13 27.29 8.51 -7.93
N GLN A 14 26.35 8.77 -7.03
CA GLN A 14 25.03 8.14 -7.05
C GLN A 14 24.21 8.59 -8.27
N ALA A 15 24.22 9.89 -8.57
CA ALA A 15 23.55 10.47 -9.73
C ALA A 15 24.13 9.91 -11.05
N SER A 16 25.46 9.89 -11.22
CA SER A 16 26.10 9.31 -12.40
C SER A 16 25.70 7.85 -12.62
N ARG A 17 25.73 7.04 -11.56
CA ARG A 17 25.35 5.63 -11.65
C ARG A 17 23.87 5.44 -11.99
N LEU A 18 22.98 6.30 -11.49
CA LEU A 18 21.56 6.27 -11.87
C LEU A 18 21.37 6.70 -13.31
N ALA A 19 22.07 7.74 -13.74
CA ALA A 19 22.05 8.27 -15.10
C ALA A 19 22.50 7.21 -16.12
N GLU A 20 23.62 6.51 -15.86
CA GLU A 20 24.12 5.41 -16.69
C GLU A 20 23.09 4.28 -16.82
N ARG A 21 22.48 3.87 -15.70
CA ARG A 21 21.49 2.79 -15.69
C ARG A 21 20.21 3.14 -16.43
N LEU A 22 19.84 4.41 -16.43
CA LEU A 22 18.64 4.93 -17.08
C LEU A 22 18.90 5.43 -18.51
N GLY A 23 20.15 5.51 -18.94
CA GLY A 23 20.54 6.08 -20.24
C GLY A 23 20.16 7.55 -20.39
N THR A 24 20.24 8.32 -19.30
CA THR A 24 19.75 9.71 -19.22
C THR A 24 20.83 10.63 -18.63
N SER A 25 20.58 11.94 -18.52
CA SER A 25 21.54 12.85 -17.88
C SER A 25 21.45 12.75 -16.34
N GLU A 26 22.50 13.18 -15.62
CA GLU A 26 22.49 13.19 -14.15
C GLU A 26 21.36 14.06 -13.59
N GLU A 27 21.13 15.23 -14.16
CA GLU A 27 20.04 16.13 -13.76
C GLU A 27 18.67 15.48 -13.99
N GLU A 28 18.47 14.80 -15.12
CA GLU A 28 17.21 14.13 -15.42
C GLU A 28 16.99 12.89 -14.55
N ALA A 29 18.07 12.17 -14.20
CA ALA A 29 18.02 11.06 -13.24
C ALA A 29 17.64 11.55 -11.83
N ILE A 30 18.19 12.68 -11.39
CA ILE A 30 17.85 13.30 -10.10
C ILE A 30 16.38 13.76 -10.12
N ALA A 31 15.95 14.45 -11.18
CA ALA A 31 14.57 14.90 -11.31
C ALA A 31 13.57 13.73 -11.21
N LYS A 32 13.80 12.66 -11.98
CA LYS A 32 12.97 11.44 -11.93
C LYS A 32 12.96 10.77 -10.54
N ALA A 33 14.10 10.77 -9.85
CA ALA A 33 14.19 10.20 -8.50
C ALA A 33 13.37 11.03 -7.48
N LEU A 34 13.38 12.35 -7.59
CA LEU A 34 12.60 13.24 -6.75
C LEU A 34 11.10 13.09 -7.02
N ASP A 35 10.69 13.04 -8.29
CA ASP A 35 9.29 12.81 -8.69
C ASP A 35 8.78 11.46 -8.14
N ALA A 36 9.58 10.39 -8.28
CA ALA A 36 9.22 9.08 -7.76
C ALA A 36 9.10 9.06 -6.23
N LEU A 37 9.97 9.80 -5.53
CA LEU A 37 9.88 9.95 -4.08
C LEU A 37 8.62 10.69 -3.68
N GLU A 38 8.29 11.80 -4.34
CA GLU A 38 7.07 12.58 -4.08
C GLU A 38 5.81 11.74 -4.35
N GLU A 39 5.78 10.98 -5.45
CA GLU A 39 4.68 10.07 -5.75
C GLU A 39 4.53 8.98 -4.67
N SER A 40 5.63 8.42 -4.17
CA SER A 40 5.60 7.42 -3.09
C SER A 40 5.05 7.99 -1.78
N LEU A 41 5.44 9.22 -1.44
CA LEU A 41 4.96 9.93 -0.25
C LEU A 41 3.47 10.26 -0.39
N ASN A 42 3.04 10.69 -1.58
CA ASN A 42 1.64 10.96 -1.88
C ASN A 42 0.79 9.69 -1.81
N LYS A 43 1.27 8.56 -2.33
CA LYS A 43 0.60 7.25 -2.20
C LYS A 43 0.52 6.81 -0.73
N ALA A 44 1.58 6.96 0.04
CA ALA A 44 1.57 6.63 1.47
C ALA A 44 0.59 7.52 2.25
N ALA A 45 0.54 8.82 1.93
CA ALA A 45 -0.38 9.78 2.53
C ALA A 45 -1.84 9.56 2.07
N ALA A 46 -2.05 9.14 0.83
CA ALA A 46 -3.36 8.74 0.31
C ALA A 46 -3.82 7.45 0.98
N SER A 47 -2.98 6.42 1.04
CA SER A 47 -3.28 5.17 1.75
C SER A 47 -3.66 5.42 3.22
N LYS A 48 -2.96 6.32 3.92
CA LYS A 48 -3.36 6.74 5.28
C LYS A 48 -4.69 7.51 5.36
N ARG A 49 -5.05 8.26 4.31
CA ARG A 49 -6.31 9.04 4.24
C ARG A 49 -7.50 8.22 3.75
N THR A 50 -7.26 7.20 2.93
CA THR A 50 -8.28 6.34 2.31
C THR A 50 -8.45 5.00 3.03
N ALA A 51 -7.54 4.65 3.94
CA ALA A 51 -7.73 3.54 4.86
C ALA A 51 -8.76 3.93 5.92
N GLN A 52 -10.03 4.02 5.51
CA GLN A 52 -11.09 3.56 6.39
C GLN A 52 -10.66 2.16 6.83
N SER A 53 -10.45 1.98 8.13
CA SER A 53 -9.97 0.68 8.61
C SER A 53 -10.94 -0.39 8.11
N MET A 54 -10.44 -1.58 7.72
CA MET A 54 -11.30 -2.68 7.27
C MET A 54 -12.45 -2.92 8.26
N THR A 55 -12.16 -2.79 9.56
CA THR A 55 -13.13 -2.82 10.65
C THR A 55 -14.24 -1.78 10.51
N GLU A 56 -13.88 -0.52 10.26
CA GLU A 56 -14.83 0.58 10.07
C GLU A 56 -15.69 0.38 8.81
N TRP A 57 -15.10 -0.12 7.72
CA TRP A 57 -15.84 -0.50 6.52
C TRP A 57 -16.84 -1.63 6.78
N ILE A 58 -16.43 -2.69 7.49
CA ILE A 58 -17.32 -3.80 7.88
C ILE A 58 -18.47 -3.29 8.74
N LEU A 59 -18.21 -2.40 9.70
CA LEU A 59 -19.22 -1.84 10.60
C LEU A 59 -20.25 -1.00 9.83
N GLU A 60 -19.81 -0.09 8.97
CA GLU A 60 -20.71 0.69 8.14
C GLU A 60 -21.54 -0.18 7.19
N ARG A 61 -20.91 -1.20 6.60
CA ARG A 61 -21.60 -2.16 5.72
C ARG A 61 -22.66 -2.95 6.48
N ARG A 62 -22.39 -3.41 7.70
CA ARG A 62 -23.39 -4.09 8.56
C ARG A 62 -24.55 -3.18 8.95
N LYS A 63 -24.32 -1.88 9.18
CA LYS A 63 -25.39 -0.91 9.44
C LYS A 63 -26.29 -0.71 8.23
N ARG A 64 -25.69 -0.61 7.03
CA ARG A 64 -26.41 -0.38 5.77
C ARG A 64 -27.13 -1.62 5.26
N PHE A 65 -26.56 -2.80 5.51
CA PHE A 65 -27.08 -4.09 5.09
C PHE A 65 -27.11 -5.06 6.29
N PRO A 66 -28.11 -4.93 7.19
CA PRO A 66 -28.21 -5.79 8.34
C PRO A 66 -28.46 -7.24 7.90
N LEU A 67 -27.69 -8.16 8.47
CA LEU A 67 -27.92 -9.59 8.26
C LEU A 67 -29.24 -9.98 8.92
N LYS A 68 -30.10 -10.67 8.18
CA LYS A 68 -31.30 -11.27 8.76
C LYS A 68 -30.88 -12.41 9.68
N PRO A 69 -31.53 -12.58 10.85
CA PRO A 69 -31.28 -13.75 11.68
C PRO A 69 -31.55 -15.01 10.86
N THR A 70 -30.54 -15.86 10.73
CA THR A 70 -30.60 -17.08 9.91
C THR A 70 -31.26 -18.25 10.65
N GLY A 71 -31.40 -18.14 11.97
CA GLY A 71 -31.86 -19.25 12.82
C GLY A 71 -30.85 -20.40 12.95
N LEU A 72 -29.69 -20.29 12.30
CA LEU A 72 -28.61 -21.26 12.41
C LEU A 72 -27.94 -21.13 13.77
N VAL A 73 -27.91 -22.25 14.49
CA VAL A 73 -27.14 -22.37 15.73
C VAL A 73 -25.74 -22.84 15.32
N ALA A 74 -24.77 -21.93 15.37
CA ALA A 74 -23.38 -22.23 15.07
C ALA A 74 -22.72 -22.91 16.29
N ASP A 75 -23.18 -24.11 16.63
CA ASP A 75 -22.59 -24.94 17.67
C ASP A 75 -21.46 -25.83 17.14
N LYS A 76 -20.81 -26.57 18.03
CA LYS A 76 -19.68 -27.45 17.66
C LYS A 76 -20.09 -28.48 16.60
N ALA A 77 -21.29 -29.05 16.71
CA ALA A 77 -21.79 -30.04 15.75
C ALA A 77 -22.00 -29.43 14.36
N PHE A 78 -22.47 -28.17 14.29
CA PHE A 78 -22.54 -27.43 13.04
C PHE A 78 -21.17 -27.26 12.37
N TYR A 79 -20.13 -26.89 13.12
CA TYR A 79 -18.78 -26.75 12.55
C TYR A 79 -18.13 -28.09 12.21
N ASP A 80 -18.35 -29.13 13.00
CA ASP A 80 -17.86 -30.49 12.72
C ASP A 80 -18.46 -30.99 11.38
N SER A 81 -19.76 -30.74 11.12
CA SER A 81 -20.41 -31.10 9.84
C SER A 81 -19.89 -30.37 8.59
N LEU A 82 -19.22 -29.22 8.75
CA LEU A 82 -18.57 -28.51 7.64
C LEU A 82 -17.20 -29.09 7.27
N ASN A 83 -16.65 -29.94 8.13
CA ASN A 83 -15.30 -30.47 8.01
C ASN A 83 -15.26 -31.98 7.73
N ASP A 84 -16.41 -32.67 7.83
CA ASP A 84 -16.56 -34.12 7.62
C ASP A 84 -16.70 -34.53 6.13
N GLU A 85 -16.55 -33.62 5.15
CA GLU A 85 -16.66 -33.92 3.71
C GLU A 85 -15.33 -34.38 3.04
N ASP A 86 -14.24 -34.61 3.78
CA ASP A 86 -12.91 -34.96 3.23
C ASP A 86 -12.33 -36.30 3.78
N GLU A 87 -13.13 -37.36 3.92
CA GLU A 87 -12.62 -38.73 4.14
C GLU A 87 -13.19 -39.73 3.11
N ASP A 88 -12.55 -39.83 1.94
CA ASP A 88 -12.61 -40.99 1.02
C ASP A 88 -11.51 -42.02 1.35
#